data_AF-A0AAI8X5J7-F1
#
_entry.id   AF-A0AAI8X5J7-F1
#
_cell.length_a   1.000
_cell.length_b   1.000
_cell.length_c   1.000
_cell.angle_alpha   90.00
_cell.angle_beta   90.00
_cell.angle_gamma   90.00
#
_symmetry.space_group_name_H-M   'P 1'
#
loop_
_entity.id
_entity.type
_entity.pdbx_description
1 polymer ?
#
loop_
_entity_poly.entity_id
_entity_poly.type
_entity_poly.pdbx_seq_one_letter_code
_entity_poly.pdbx_strand_id
1 'polypeptide(L)' 'MTIAGEGKVKAEITKARLQDINTIFANLKAGKGEGRRMLDLSEPVRKPVAECKAVPA' A
#
# COMPACT_ATOMS: atom_id res chain seq x y z
N MET A 1 -23.60 18.17 7.45
CA MET A 1 -23.85 16.71 7.35
C MET A 1 -23.03 16.18 6.19
N THR A 2 -22.03 15.36 6.47
CA THR A 2 -21.05 14.89 5.46
C THR A 2 -21.43 13.49 4.99
N ILE A 3 -21.61 13.31 3.68
CA ILE A 3 -22.08 12.05 3.06
C ILE A 3 -21.17 10.86 3.41
N ALA A 4 -19.86 11.09 3.61
CA ALA A 4 -18.91 10.06 4.05
C ALA A 4 -19.16 9.58 5.50
N GLY A 5 -19.63 10.45 6.39
CA GLY A 5 -19.92 10.11 7.79
C GLY A 5 -21.19 9.28 7.98
N GLU A 6 -22.12 9.35 7.01
CA GLU A 6 -23.32 8.50 6.96
C GLU A 6 -23.05 7.12 6.34
N GLY A 7 -21.79 6.80 5.97
CA GLY A 7 -21.43 5.51 5.37
C GLY A 7 -21.90 5.30 3.93
N LYS A 8 -22.47 6.33 3.30
CA LYS A 8 -22.97 6.31 1.91
C LYS A 8 -21.84 6.29 0.87
N VAL A 9 -20.61 6.64 1.26
CA VAL A 9 -19.41 6.61 0.41
C VAL A 9 -18.31 5.85 1.15
N LYS A 10 -17.80 4.78 0.53
CA LYS A 10 -16.64 4.02 1.00
C LYS A 10 -15.52 4.15 -0.03
N ALA A 11 -14.32 4.48 0.42
CA ALA A 11 -13.15 4.39 -0.44
C ALA A 11 -12.71 2.92 -0.51
N GLU A 12 -12.45 2.42 -1.71
CA GLU A 12 -11.71 1.18 -1.87
C GLU A 12 -10.24 1.45 -1.51
N ILE A 13 -9.79 0.80 -0.44
CA ILE A 13 -8.47 1.02 0.13
C ILE A 13 -7.77 -0.33 0.25
N THR A 14 -6.61 -0.43 -0.39
CA THR A 14 -5.71 -1.55 -0.15
C THR A 14 -4.75 -1.17 0.97
N LYS A 15 -4.79 -1.91 2.09
CA LYS A 15 -3.82 -1.75 3.16
C LYS A 15 -2.43 -2.20 2.70
N ALA A 16 -1.41 -1.46 3.12
CA ALA A 16 -0.02 -1.74 2.85
C ALA A 16 0.80 -1.66 4.13
N ARG A 17 1.80 -2.54 4.24
CA ARG A 17 2.76 -2.48 5.35
C ARG A 17 3.82 -1.42 5.08
N LEU A 18 4.40 -0.86 6.14
CA LEU A 18 5.47 0.14 6.02
C LEU A 18 6.69 -0.37 5.26
N GLN A 19 7.06 -1.63 5.44
CA GLN A 19 8.18 -2.27 4.75
C GLN A 19 8.05 -2.26 3.22
N ASP A 20 6.83 -2.21 2.69
CA ASP A 20 6.56 -2.31 1.26
C ASP A 20 6.48 -0.92 0.60
N ILE A 21 6.72 0.17 1.34
CA ILE A 21 6.50 1.56 0.89
C ILE A 21 7.31 1.93 -0.35
N ASN A 22 8.58 1.51 -0.41
CA ASN A 22 9.46 1.82 -1.54
C ASN A 22 9.00 1.11 -2.81
N THR A 23 8.58 -0.15 -2.69
CA THR A 23 8.02 -0.93 -3.80
C THR A 23 6.71 -0.33 -4.30
N ILE A 24 5.87 0.16 -3.38
CA ILE A 24 4.63 0.86 -3.73
C ILE A 24 4.94 2.15 -4.50
N PHE A 25 5.87 2.98 -4.03
CA PHE A 25 6.27 4.19 -4.76
C PHE A 25 6.89 3.90 -6.12
N ALA A 26 7.72 2.86 -6.23
CA ALA A 26 8.29 2.43 -7.50
C ALA A 26 7.20 1.99 -8.50
N ASN A 27 6.22 1.22 -8.04
CA ASN A 27 5.09 0.79 -8.85
C ASN A 27 4.24 1.98 -9.29
N LEU A 28 3.89 2.90 -8.37
CA LEU A 28 3.15 4.12 -8.69
C LEU A 28 3.89 4.99 -9.73
N LYS A 29 5.20 5.15 -9.58
CA LYS A 29 6.03 5.88 -10.56
C LYS A 29 6.07 5.20 -11.92
N ALA A 30 6.02 3.87 -11.95
CA ALA A 30 5.95 3.07 -13.17
C ALA A 30 4.53 3.01 -13.78
N GLY A 31 3.56 3.74 -13.22
CA GLY A 31 2.15 3.70 -13.65
C GLY A 31 1.44 2.39 -13.27
N LYS A 32 2.05 1.56 -12.43
CA LYS A 32 1.49 0.30 -11.93
C LYS A 32 0.85 0.54 -10.57
N GLY A 33 -0.47 0.63 -10.52
CA GLY A 33 -1.19 0.76 -9.26
C GLY A 33 -2.56 1.40 -9.48
N GLU A 34 -3.60 0.71 -9.04
CA GLU A 34 -4.98 1.17 -9.12
C GLU A 34 -5.48 1.59 -7.73
N GLY A 35 -6.28 2.65 -7.67
CA GLY A 35 -6.91 3.11 -6.43
C GLY A 35 -5.96 3.72 -5.40
N ARG A 36 -6.38 3.67 -4.12
CA ARG A 36 -5.65 4.27 -2.98
C ARG A 36 -5.02 3.18 -2.11
N ARG A 37 -3.71 3.30 -1.87
CA ARG A 37 -2.99 2.51 -0.87
C ARG A 37 -3.00 3.26 0.46
N MET A 38 -3.41 2.59 1.54
CA MET A 38 -3.31 3.14 2.90
C MET A 38 -2.24 2.39 3.67
N LEU A 39 -1.30 3.15 4.19
CA LEU A 39 -0.25 2.61 5.04
C LEU A 39 -0.83 2.28 6.41
N ASP A 40 -0.70 1.02 6.83
CA ASP A 40 -1.08 0.59 8.16
C ASP A 40 0.06 0.92 9.14
N LEU A 41 -0.24 1.80 10.10
CA LEU A 41 0.68 2.25 11.16
C LEU A 41 0.39 1.56 12.50
N SER A 42 -0.60 0.67 12.56
CA SER A 42 -0.96 -0.04 13.80
C SER A 42 -0.01 -1.19 14.11
N GLU A 43 0.70 -1.70 13.09
CA GLU A 43 1.68 -2.79 13.26
C GLU A 43 3.10 -2.24 13.47
N PRO A 44 3.86 -2.79 14.44
CA PRO A 44 5.25 -2.43 14.63
C PRO A 44 6.07 -2.83 13.39
N VAL A 45 7.03 -1.96 13.04
CA VAL A 45 7.91 -2.15 11.88
C VAL A 45 8.76 -3.41 12.08
N ARG A 46 8.38 -4.51 11.45
CA ARG A 46 9.25 -5.69 11.33
C ARG A 46 10.25 -5.43 10.21
N LYS A 47 11.53 -5.75 10.44
CA LYS A 47 12.61 -5.54 9.47
C LYS A 47 12.26 -6.26 8.15
N PRO A 48 12.46 -5.62 6.98
CA PRO A 48 12.15 -6.24 5.71
C PRO A 48 13.02 -7.49 5.50
N VAL A 49 12.38 -8.64 5.29
CA VAL A 49 13.03 -9.82 4.69
C VAL A 49 13.25 -9.45 3.23
N ALA A 50 14.47 -9.01 2.91
CA ALA A 50 14.92 -8.87 1.55
C ALA A 50 14.99 -10.28 0.94
N GLU A 51 14.03 -10.63 0.10
CA GLU A 51 14.24 -11.66 -0.91
C GLU A 51 13.59 -11.19 -2.21
N CYS A 52 14.24 -10.24 -2.88
CA CYS A 52 14.18 -10.18 -4.32
C CYS A 52 14.82 -11.48 -4.82
N LYS A 53 14.01 -12.53 -5.05
CA LYS A 53 14.48 -13.65 -5.87
C LYS A 53 14.80 -13.09 -7.24
N ALA A 54 16.10 -12.96 -7.51
CA ALA A 54 16.63 -12.74 -8.84
C ALA A 54 16.04 -13.81 -9.77
N VAL A 55 15.44 -13.36 -10.87
CA VAL A 55 15.13 -14.24 -12.00
C VAL A 55 16.48 -14.60 -12.63
N PRO A 56 16.89 -15.89 -12.68
CA PRO A 56 18.14 -16.27 -13.32
C PRO A 56 18.08 -16.02 -14.83
N ALA A 57 19.25 -15.68 -15.38
CA ALA A 57 19.51 -15.28 -16.76
C ALA A 57 19.25 -16.37 -17.81
#